data_AF-A0A9E0LUD2-F1
#
_entry.id   AF-A0A9E0LUD2-F1
#
_cell.length_a   1.000
_cell.length_b   1.000
_cell.length_c   1.000
_cell.angle_alpha   90.00
_cell.angle_beta   90.00
_cell.angle_gamma   90.00
#
_symmetry.space_group_name_H-M   'P 1'
#
loop_
_entity.id
_entity.type
_entity.pdbx_description
1 polymer ?
#
loop_
_entity_poly.entity_id
_entity_poly.type
_entity_poly.pdbx_seq_one_letter_code
_entity_poly.pdbx_strand_id
1 'polypeptide(L)' 'MADNPSFDIVSEVDFQEMRNAAIQAEKEIATRYDLKRVGAKLLIESESLVLETADEFTLEQAREVLE' A
#
# COMPACT_ATOMS: atom_id res chain seq x y z
N MET A 1 -22.87 -38.14 16.55
CA MET A 1 -21.48 -37.96 16.09
C MET A 1 -21.13 -36.51 16.37
N ALA A 2 -20.07 -36.26 17.14
CA ALA A 2 -19.56 -34.92 17.31
C ALA A 2 -18.76 -34.58 16.04
N ASP A 3 -19.19 -33.57 15.31
CA ASP A 3 -18.35 -32.98 14.26
C ASP A 3 -17.08 -32.47 14.93
N ASN A 4 -15.93 -32.96 14.49
CA ASN A 4 -14.65 -32.49 14.99
C ASN A 4 -14.52 -31.01 14.60
N PRO A 5 -14.31 -30.08 15.56
CA PRO A 5 -14.09 -28.69 15.22
C PRO A 5 -12.83 -28.58 14.35
N SER A 6 -12.99 -27.97 13.19
CA SER A 6 -11.90 -27.63 12.26
C SER A 6 -12.03 -26.17 11.86
N PHE A 7 -10.92 -25.57 11.44
CA PHE A 7 -10.86 -24.20 10.94
C PHE A 7 -9.85 -24.13 9.80
N ASP A 8 -10.02 -23.14 8.93
CA ASP A 8 -9.16 -22.93 7.78
C ASP A 8 -8.01 -21.98 8.11
N ILE A 9 -6.82 -22.26 7.56
CA ILE A 9 -5.67 -21.35 7.57
C ILE A 9 -5.67 -20.65 6.22
N VAL A 10 -5.98 -19.35 6.22
CA VAL A 10 -6.05 -18.52 5.00
C VAL A 10 -5.09 -17.34 5.09
N SER A 11 -4.65 -16.86 3.92
CA SER A 11 -3.86 -15.63 3.76
C SER A 11 -4.67 -14.67 2.92
N GLU A 12 -5.75 -14.14 3.50
CA GLU A 12 -6.64 -13.17 2.84
C GLU A 12 -6.30 -11.76 3.29
N VAL A 13 -6.34 -10.82 2.35
CA VAL A 13 -6.17 -9.39 2.61
C VAL A 13 -7.52 -8.72 2.40
N ASP A 14 -7.94 -7.89 3.36
CA ASP A 14 -9.10 -7.04 3.17
C ASP A 14 -8.77 -5.93 2.15
N PHE A 15 -9.26 -6.09 0.92
CA PHE A 15 -9.03 -5.12 -0.16
C PHE A 15 -9.64 -3.73 0.11
N GLN A 16 -10.66 -3.62 0.95
CA GLN A 16 -11.20 -2.33 1.35
C GLN A 16 -10.26 -1.62 2.33
N GLU A 17 -9.72 -2.35 3.32
CA GLU A 17 -8.70 -1.80 4.22
C GLU A 17 -7.41 -1.47 3.48
N MET A 18 -6.94 -2.34 2.58
CA MET A 18 -5.77 -2.09 1.74
C MET A 18 -5.94 -0.81 0.90
N ARG A 19 -7.11 -0.62 0.27
CA ARG A 19 -7.42 0.60 -0.48
C ARG A 19 -7.42 1.84 0.41
N ASN A 20 -7.98 1.75 1.60
CA ASN A 20 -7.99 2.87 2.55
C ASN A 20 -6.56 3.26 2.97
N ALA A 21 -5.71 2.27 3.25
CA ALA A 21 -4.30 2.49 3.56
C ALA A 21 -3.55 3.13 2.38
N ALA A 22 -3.77 2.63 1.16
CA ALA A 22 -3.15 3.20 -0.04
C ALA A 22 -3.59 4.66 -0.28
N ILE A 23 -4.88 4.99 -0.07
CA ILE A 23 -5.36 6.38 -0.18
C ILE A 23 -4.71 7.29 0.88
N GLN A 24 -4.46 6.77 2.08
CA GLN A 24 -3.77 7.51 3.12
C GLN A 24 -2.30 7.78 2.73
N ALA A 25 -1.59 6.76 2.26
CA ALA A 25 -0.22 6.89 1.79
C ALA A 25 -0.11 7.85 0.59
N GLU A 26 -1.02 7.79 -0.37
CA GLU A 26 -1.06 8.71 -1.52
C GLU A 26 -1.15 10.17 -1.06
N LYS A 27 -1.99 10.48 -0.07
CA LYS A 27 -2.12 11.83 0.49
C LYS A 27 -0.85 12.29 1.19
N GLU A 28 -0.19 11.39 1.92
CA GLU A 28 1.05 11.71 2.61
C GLU A 28 2.20 11.97 1.61
N ILE A 29 2.34 11.12 0.58
CA ILE A 29 3.29 11.31 -0.53
C ILE A 29 3.04 12.66 -1.23
N ALA A 30 1.78 13.03 -1.47
CA ALA A 30 1.42 14.28 -2.12
C ALA A 30 1.69 15.54 -1.26
N THR A 31 1.77 15.39 0.06
CA THR A 31 2.00 16.50 1.01
C THR A 31 3.46 16.63 1.43
N ARG A 32 4.25 15.55 1.39
CA ARG A 32 5.70 15.55 1.61
C ARG A 32 6.41 16.33 0.49
N TYR A 33 7.07 17.43 0.86
CA TYR A 33 7.69 18.36 -0.10
C TYR A 33 8.80 17.72 -0.94
N ASP A 34 9.62 16.88 -0.32
CA ASP A 34 10.69 16.10 -0.93
C ASP A 34 10.16 15.12 -1.98
N LEU A 35 9.10 14.36 -1.65
CA LEU A 35 8.46 13.40 -2.56
C LEU A 35 7.67 14.09 -3.68
N LYS A 36 6.95 15.17 -3.35
CA LYS A 36 6.21 15.97 -4.33
C LYS A 36 7.13 16.58 -5.39
N ARG A 37 8.32 17.05 -5.00
CA ARG A 37 9.26 17.70 -5.91
C ARG A 37 9.80 16.76 -6.97
N VAL A 38 9.95 15.47 -6.65
CA VAL A 38 10.42 14.45 -7.58
C VAL A 38 9.30 13.78 -8.38
N GLY A 39 8.05 14.17 -8.13
CA GLY A 39 6.89 13.63 -8.84
C GLY A 39 6.51 12.21 -8.42
N ALA A 40 6.77 11.84 -7.16
CA ALA A 40 6.38 10.55 -6.62
C ALA A 40 4.85 10.33 -6.70
N LYS A 41 4.42 9.14 -7.10
CA LYS A 41 3.01 8.77 -7.25
C LYS A 41 2.75 7.35 -6.80
N LEU A 42 1.61 7.17 -6.15
CA LEU A 42 1.06 5.86 -5.82
C LEU A 42 -0.21 5.65 -6.64
N LEU A 43 -0.24 4.58 -7.43
CA LEU A 43 -1.39 4.18 -8.24
C LEU A 43 -2.00 2.92 -7.64
N ILE A 44 -3.31 2.94 -7.46
CA ILE A 44 -4.09 1.80 -6.98
C ILE A 44 -4.72 1.11 -8.19
N GLU A 45 -4.24 -0.08 -8.50
CA GLU A 45 -4.85 -0.97 -9.48
C GLU A 45 -5.79 -1.96 -8.78
N SER A 46 -6.41 -2.87 -9.54
CA SER A 46 -7.45 -3.75 -9.00
C SER A 46 -6.96 -4.64 -7.85
N GLU A 47 -5.75 -5.19 -7.97
CA GLU A 47 -5.14 -6.09 -6.97
C GLU A 47 -3.65 -5.77 -6.73
N SER A 48 -3.19 -4.61 -7.19
CA SER A 48 -1.78 -4.18 -7.13
C SER A 48 -1.67 -2.71 -6.79
N LEU A 49 -0.52 -2.34 -6.21
CA LEU A 49 -0.11 -0.97 -6.01
C LEU A 49 1.13 -0.71 -6.86
N VAL A 50 1.16 0.41 -7.57
CA VAL A 50 2.33 0.85 -8.36
C VAL A 50 2.87 2.13 -7.77
N LEU A 51 4.14 2.11 -7.37
CA LEU A 51 4.85 3.27 -6.83
C LEU A 51 5.85 3.75 -7.87
N GLU A 52 5.69 4.98 -8.34
CA GLU A 52 6.56 5.62 -9.32
C GLU A 52 7.30 6.79 -8.67
N THR A 53 8.63 6.81 -8.81
CA THR A 53 9.50 7.90 -8.31
C THR A 53 10.63 8.18 -9.31
N ALA A 54 11.41 9.23 -9.06
CA ALA A 54 12.51 9.63 -9.94
C ALA A 54 13.78 8.77 -9.76
N ASP A 55 14.00 8.23 -8.55
CA ASP A 55 15.19 7.47 -8.19
C ASP A 55 14.91 6.51 -7.03
N GLU A 56 15.87 5.62 -6.77
CA GLU A 56 15.78 4.57 -5.75
C GLU A 56 15.71 5.14 -4.32
N PHE A 57 16.39 6.25 -4.06
CA PHE A 57 16.36 6.89 -2.74
C PHE A 57 14.96 7.42 -2.41
N THR A 58 14.33 8.08 -3.38
CA THR A 58 12.95 8.57 -3.22
C THR A 58 11.92 7.45 -3.27
N LEU A 59 12.23 6.32 -3.93
CA LEU A 59 11.41 5.11 -3.85
C LEU A 59 11.39 4.56 -2.42
N GLU A 60 12.56 4.45 -1.78
CA GLU A 60 12.68 3.96 -0.41
C GLU A 60 11.90 4.84 0.57
N GLN A 61 12.04 6.17 0.44
CA GLN A 61 11.30 7.14 1.25
C GLN A 61 9.78 7.10 1.03
N ALA A 62 9.32 6.87 -0.19
CA ALA A 62 7.90 6.73 -0.47
C ALA A 62 7.34 5.36 -0.04
N ARG A 63 8.20 4.33 0.00
CA ARG A 63 7.85 3.01 0.53
C ARG A 63 7.74 3.00 2.05
N GLU A 64 8.59 3.75 2.76
CA GLU A 64 8.44 3.95 4.21
C GLU A 64 7.09 4.57 4.61
N VAL A 65 6.47 5.34 3.70
CA VAL A 65 5.12 5.91 3.93
C VAL A 65 4.01 4.86 3.76
N LEU A 66 4.29 3.76 3.05
CA LEU A 66 3.35 2.65 2.82
C LEU A 66 3.45 1.53 3.85
N GLU A 67 4.59 1.39 4.53
CA GLU A 67 4.85 0.38 5.58
C GLU A 67 4.29 0.81 6.95
#